data_AF-A0A7S1HGL5-F1
#
_entry.id   AF-A0A7S1HGL5-F1
#
_cell.length_a   1.000
_cell.length_b   1.000
_cell.length_c   1.000
_cell.angle_alpha   90.00
_cell.angle_beta   90.00
_cell.angle_gamma   90.00
#
_symmetry.space_group_name_H-M   'P 1'
#
loop_
_entity.id
_entity.type
_entity.pdbx_description
1 polymer ?
#
loop_
_entity_poly.entity_id
_entity_poly.type
_entity_poly.pdbx_seq_one_letter_code
_entity_poly.pdbx_strand_id
1 'polypeptide(L)'
;CNLLHSLSNEDFRKVRKTIIQGILSLNMKGHASHLTRLRVSCEICQLESEKRSEAGTSDASLDNYLPFDKSSEEDRQFVVNTMMKASHLAKQTLRLSVAKEWMKMRVKELEVQSMLEKDMGLPLT
;
A
#
# COMPACT_ATOMS: atom_id res chain seq x y z
N CYS A 1 23.53 -6.88 14.18
CA CYS A 1 22.92 -7.53 13.00
C CYS A 1 22.92 -6.59 11.80
N ASN A 2 23.67 -6.90 10.75
CA ASN A 2 23.54 -6.24 9.45
C ASN A 2 23.10 -7.28 8.41
N LEU A 3 21.78 -7.34 8.16
CA LEU A 3 21.17 -8.31 7.24
C LEU A 3 21.51 -8.03 5.77
N LEU A 4 21.99 -6.82 5.45
CA LEU A 4 22.25 -6.37 4.08
C LEU A 4 23.74 -6.17 3.79
N HIS A 5 24.63 -6.72 4.63
CA HIS A 5 26.08 -6.49 4.54
C HIS A 5 26.72 -7.02 3.24
N SER A 6 26.08 -7.98 2.58
CA SER A 6 26.57 -8.59 1.33
C SER A 6 26.17 -7.82 0.08
N LEU A 7 25.33 -6.77 0.20
CA LEU A 7 24.93 -5.94 -0.92
C LEU A 7 26.05 -4.98 -1.32
N SER A 8 26.11 -4.67 -2.62
CA SER A 8 26.90 -3.53 -3.09
C SER A 8 26.36 -2.23 -2.47
N ASN A 9 27.20 -1.19 -2.40
CA ASN A 9 26.76 0.11 -1.90
C ASN A 9 25.58 0.69 -2.70
N GLU A 10 25.52 0.41 -3.99
CA GLU A 10 24.44 0.87 -4.87
C GLU A 10 23.12 0.14 -4.55
N ASP A 11 23.17 -1.19 -4.48
CA ASP A 11 21.98 -1.99 -4.17
C ASP A 11 21.47 -1.72 -2.76
N PHE A 12 22.38 -1.55 -1.81
CA PHE A 12 22.02 -1.15 -0.45
C PHE A 12 21.25 0.18 -0.44
N ARG A 13 21.70 1.18 -1.20
CA ARG A 13 21.00 2.48 -1.29
C ARG A 13 19.62 2.32 -1.92
N LYS A 14 19.48 1.52 -2.98
CA LYS A 14 18.19 1.26 -3.65
C LYS A 14 17.21 0.57 -2.69
N VAL A 15 17.63 -0.53 -2.08
CA VAL A 15 16.81 -1.28 -1.11
C VAL A 15 16.41 -0.39 0.07
N ARG A 16 17.36 0.37 0.62
CA ARG A 16 17.09 1.31 1.71
C ARG A 16 16.05 2.35 1.32
N LYS A 17 16.17 2.95 0.13
CA LYS A 17 15.21 3.94 -0.38
C LYS A 17 13.80 3.34 -0.47
N THR A 18 13.67 2.16 -1.09
CA THR A 18 12.38 1.47 -1.24
C THR A 18 11.74 1.13 0.10
N ILE A 19 12.52 0.63 1.07
CA ILE A 19 12.03 0.32 2.42
C ILE A 19 11.52 1.60 3.10
N ILE A 20 12.33 2.67 3.09
CA ILE A 20 11.96 3.94 3.74
C ILE A 20 10.70 4.51 3.09
N GLN A 21 10.63 4.55 1.77
CA GLN A 21 9.45 5.04 1.05
C GLN A 21 8.21 4.17 1.33
N GLY A 22 8.37 2.84 1.38
CA GLY A 22 7.30 1.92 1.76
C GLY A 22 6.76 2.19 3.16
N ILE A 23 7.63 2.41 4.15
CA ILE A 23 7.24 2.75 5.53
C ILE A 23 6.52 4.10 5.57
N LEU A 24 7.10 5.14 4.96
CA LEU A 24 6.50 6.48 4.92
C LEU A 24 5.15 6.48 4.21
N SER A 25 4.97 5.60 3.22
CA SER A 25 3.70 5.43 2.53
C SER A 25 2.58 4.95 3.45
N LEU A 26 2.86 4.34 4.61
CA LEU A 26 1.82 3.91 5.54
C LEU A 26 1.11 5.08 6.23
N ASN A 27 1.63 6.30 6.12
CA ASN A 27 0.94 7.50 6.62
C ASN A 27 -0.45 7.65 5.99
N MET A 28 -1.47 7.80 6.83
CA MET A 28 -2.86 7.90 6.42
C MET A 28 -3.25 9.29 5.90
N LYS A 29 -2.47 10.35 6.16
CA LYS A 29 -2.74 11.71 5.66
C LYS A 29 -2.81 11.79 4.13
N GLY A 30 -2.01 10.99 3.43
CA GLY A 30 -2.00 10.91 1.96
C GLY A 30 -2.84 9.77 1.37
N HIS A 31 -3.61 9.04 2.18
CA HIS A 31 -4.27 7.81 1.74
C HIS A 31 -5.30 8.06 0.62
N ALA A 32 -6.08 9.13 0.72
CA ALA A 32 -7.09 9.46 -0.28
C ALA A 32 -6.48 9.72 -1.67
N SER A 33 -5.42 10.54 -1.74
CA SER A 33 -4.70 10.80 -2.99
C SER A 33 -4.11 9.53 -3.61
N HIS A 34 -3.55 8.65 -2.76
CA HIS A 34 -3.04 7.34 -3.19
C HIS A 34 -4.14 6.46 -3.79
N LEU A 35 -5.32 6.41 -3.15
CA LEU A 35 -6.48 5.67 -3.66
C LEU A 35 -7.01 6.24 -4.98
N THR A 36 -7.01 7.57 -5.16
CA THR A 36 -7.39 8.19 -6.43
C THR A 36 -6.48 7.71 -7.57
N ARG A 37 -5.16 7.71 -7.37
CA ARG A 37 -4.22 7.17 -8.38
C ARG A 37 -4.49 5.70 -8.66
N LEU A 38 -4.68 4.88 -7.61
CA LEU A 38 -4.97 3.46 -7.79
C LEU A 38 -6.26 3.23 -8.58
N ARG A 39 -7.31 4.02 -8.30
CA ARG A 39 -8.59 3.94 -8.99
C ARG A 39 -8.45 4.25 -10.48
N VAL A 40 -7.76 5.34 -10.83
CA VAL A 40 -7.49 5.70 -12.23
C VAL A 40 -6.73 4.57 -12.93
N SER A 41 -5.72 3.99 -12.28
CA SER A 41 -4.99 2.82 -12.81
C SER A 41 -5.90 1.62 -13.06
N CYS A 42 -6.83 1.31 -12.15
CA CYS A 42 -7.80 0.22 -12.34
C CYS A 42 -8.79 0.50 -13.47
N GLU A 43 -9.26 1.74 -13.61
CA GLU A 43 -10.17 2.16 -14.69
C GLU A 43 -9.50 2.02 -16.06
N ILE A 44 -8.21 2.40 -16.16
CA ILE A 44 -7.42 2.18 -17.39
C ILE A 44 -7.35 0.69 -17.73
N CYS A 45 -7.05 -0.18 -16.76
CA CYS A 45 -7.03 -1.63 -17.00
C CYS A 45 -8.37 -2.18 -17.51
N GLN A 46 -9.48 -1.71 -16.93
CA GLN A 46 -10.83 -2.15 -17.33
C GLN A 46 -11.13 -1.76 -18.77
N LEU A 47 -10.90 -0.49 -19.13
CA LEU A 47 -11.13 0.01 -20.50
C LEU A 47 -10.29 -0.73 -21.54
N GLU A 48 -9.02 -1.01 -21.24
CA GLU A 48 -8.15 -1.77 -22.15
C GLU A 48 -8.59 -3.24 -22.28
N SER A 49 -9.20 -3.83 -21.25
CA SER A 49 -9.78 -5.18 -21.31
C SER A 49 -11.06 -5.26 -22.15
N GLU A 50 -11.91 -4.24 -22.10
CA GLU A 50 -13.20 -4.16 -22.82
C GLU A 50 -12.98 -3.99 -24.32
N LYS A 51 -12.11 -3.05 -24.74
CA LYS A 51 -11.71 -2.85 -26.15
C LYS A 51 -11.21 -4.15 -26.79
N ARG A 52 -10.63 -5.04 -26.00
CA ARG A 52 -10.04 -6.32 -26.45
C ARG A 52 -11.06 -7.42 -26.65
N SER A 53 -12.07 -7.47 -25.80
CA SER A 53 -13.23 -8.36 -25.97
C SER A 53 -13.94 -8.08 -27.30
N GLU A 54 -13.91 -6.81 -27.74
CA GLU A 54 -14.44 -6.38 -29.03
C GLU A 54 -13.47 -6.63 -30.20
N ALA A 55 -12.15 -6.51 -29.99
CA ALA A 55 -11.15 -6.63 -31.05
C ALA A 55 -10.69 -8.07 -31.38
N GLY A 56 -11.10 -9.08 -30.62
CA GLY A 56 -10.82 -10.50 -30.91
C GLY A 56 -9.32 -10.88 -30.94
N THR A 57 -8.44 -10.06 -30.36
CA THR A 57 -6.98 -10.23 -30.44
C THR A 57 -6.45 -11.04 -29.24
N SER A 58 -5.80 -12.17 -29.52
CA SER A 58 -5.31 -13.15 -28.53
C SER A 58 -3.84 -12.97 -28.10
N ASP A 59 -3.24 -11.80 -28.31
CA ASP A 59 -1.82 -11.62 -28.00
C ASP A 59 -1.60 -11.51 -26.47
N ALA A 60 -0.99 -12.54 -25.88
CA ALA A 60 -1.12 -12.87 -24.46
C ALA A 60 0.00 -12.31 -23.56
N SER A 61 0.69 -11.24 -23.97
CA SER A 61 1.71 -10.62 -23.10
C SER A 61 1.04 -9.75 -22.04
N LEU A 62 0.92 -10.26 -20.81
CA LEU A 62 0.39 -9.57 -19.64
C LEU A 62 1.06 -8.19 -19.39
N ASP A 63 2.28 -8.02 -19.88
CA ASP A 63 3.10 -6.82 -19.71
C ASP A 63 2.61 -5.62 -20.53
N ASN A 64 1.84 -5.83 -21.60
CA ASN A 64 1.25 -4.76 -22.39
C ASN A 64 -0.02 -4.15 -21.76
N TYR A 65 -0.52 -4.71 -20.65
CA TYR A 65 -1.82 -4.39 -20.05
C TYR A 65 -1.73 -3.89 -18.60
N LEU A 66 -0.53 -3.77 -18.07
CA LEU A 66 -0.33 -3.22 -16.75
C LEU A 66 -0.61 -1.71 -16.81
N PRO A 67 -1.34 -1.14 -15.85
CA PRO A 67 -1.57 0.30 -15.79
C PRO A 67 -0.35 1.03 -15.19
N PHE A 68 0.81 0.35 -15.21
CA PHE A 68 2.06 0.68 -14.56
C PHE A 68 3.20 0.25 -15.47
N ASP A 69 4.16 1.14 -15.67
CA ASP A 69 5.40 0.83 -16.38
C ASP A 69 6.41 0.19 -15.42
N LYS A 70 6.74 -1.09 -15.65
CA LYS A 70 7.74 -1.81 -14.84
C LYS A 70 9.13 -1.17 -14.93
N SER A 71 9.44 -0.45 -16.00
CA SER A 71 10.72 0.24 -16.17
C SER A 71 10.79 1.57 -15.40
N SER A 72 9.63 2.17 -15.09
CA SER A 72 9.50 3.36 -14.27
C SER A 72 9.74 3.06 -12.79
N GLU A 73 10.71 3.76 -12.19
CA GLU A 73 10.96 3.68 -10.74
C GLU A 73 9.76 4.17 -9.93
N GLU A 74 9.06 5.19 -10.43
CA GLU A 74 7.91 5.76 -9.74
C GLU A 74 6.76 4.76 -9.66
N ASP A 75 6.46 4.07 -10.77
CA ASP A 75 5.38 3.08 -10.81
C ASP A 75 5.71 1.85 -9.97
N ARG A 76 6.96 1.36 -10.02
CA ARG A 76 7.40 0.30 -9.11
C ARG A 76 7.21 0.70 -7.64
N GLN A 77 7.61 1.92 -7.28
CA GLN A 77 7.44 2.40 -5.91
C GLN A 77 5.97 2.58 -5.53
N PHE A 78 5.14 3.06 -6.45
CA PHE A 78 3.70 3.17 -6.24
C PHE A 78 3.05 1.81 -5.97
N VAL A 79 3.40 0.78 -6.74
CA VAL A 79 2.91 -0.59 -6.54
C VAL A 79 3.36 -1.13 -5.18
N VAL A 80 4.64 -0.99 -4.82
CA VAL A 80 5.15 -1.40 -3.50
C VAL A 80 4.38 -0.70 -2.37
N ASN A 81 4.19 0.61 -2.47
CA ASN A 81 3.43 1.40 -1.50
C ASN A 81 1.97 0.93 -1.39
N THR A 82 1.35 0.60 -2.52
CA THR A 82 -0.01 0.06 -2.58
C THR A 82 -0.10 -1.28 -1.85
N MET A 83 0.82 -2.21 -2.12
CA MET A 83 0.88 -3.51 -1.45
C MET A 83 1.10 -3.35 0.06
N MET A 84 1.98 -2.45 0.47
CA MET A 84 2.26 -2.13 1.87
C MET A 84 1.03 -1.57 2.58
N LYS A 85 0.34 -0.59 1.98
CA LYS A 85 -0.90 -0.01 2.52
C LYS A 85 -2.02 -1.05 2.63
N ALA A 86 -2.22 -1.85 1.59
CA ALA A 86 -3.22 -2.93 1.60
C ALA A 86 -2.94 -3.93 2.72
N SER A 87 -1.68 -4.33 2.90
CA SER A 87 -1.25 -5.23 3.98
C SER A 87 -1.42 -4.60 5.37
N HIS A 88 -1.12 -3.31 5.49
CA HIS A 88 -1.32 -2.55 6.73
C HIS A 88 -2.80 -2.53 7.14
N LEU A 89 -3.70 -2.34 6.18
CA LEU A 89 -5.14 -2.29 6.35
C LEU A 89 -5.84 -3.62 6.03
N ALA A 90 -5.17 -4.78 5.99
CA ALA A 90 -5.84 -6.04 5.62
C ALA A 90 -6.64 -6.67 6.78
N LYS A 91 -6.59 -6.10 7.99
CA LYS A 91 -7.02 -6.83 9.20
C LYS A 91 -8.53 -7.09 9.22
N GLN A 92 -9.30 -6.21 8.60
CA GLN A 92 -10.75 -6.36 8.43
C GLN A 92 -11.14 -7.39 7.35
N THR A 93 -10.22 -7.79 6.47
CA THR A 93 -10.48 -8.81 5.44
C THR A 93 -10.06 -10.22 5.88
N LEU A 94 -9.51 -10.36 7.09
CA LEU A 94 -9.18 -11.65 7.70
C LEU A 94 -10.43 -12.41 8.13
N ARG A 95 -10.26 -13.69 8.51
CA ARG A 95 -11.33 -14.48 9.14
C ARG A 95 -11.94 -13.73 10.32
N LEU A 96 -13.26 -13.81 10.46
CA LEU A 96 -14.02 -13.01 11.43
C LEU A 96 -13.47 -13.09 12.86
N SER A 97 -13.04 -14.27 13.32
CA SER A 97 -12.43 -14.42 14.65
C SER A 97 -11.17 -13.57 14.82
N VAL A 98 -10.28 -13.59 13.83
CA VAL A 98 -9.03 -12.82 13.82
C VAL A 98 -9.31 -11.32 13.70
N ALA A 99 -10.23 -10.93 12.82
CA ALA A 99 -10.62 -9.54 12.64
C ALA A 99 -11.19 -8.93 13.94
N LYS A 100 -11.99 -9.69 14.69
CA LYS A 100 -12.54 -9.26 16.00
C LYS A 100 -11.44 -9.02 17.03
N GLU A 101 -10.48 -9.93 17.16
CA GLU A 101 -9.38 -9.76 18.11
C GLU A 101 -8.48 -8.57 17.74
N TRP A 102 -8.20 -8.38 16.45
CA TRP A 102 -7.51 -7.17 15.98
C TRP A 102 -8.26 -5.88 16.32
N MET A 103 -9.57 -5.85 16.12
CA MET A 103 -10.38 -4.68 16.44
C MET A 103 -10.38 -4.39 17.94
N LYS A 104 -10.48 -5.41 18.80
CA LYS A 104 -10.38 -5.23 20.26
C LYS A 104 -9.04 -4.61 20.66
N MET A 105 -7.93 -5.10 20.11
CA MET A 105 -6.61 -4.52 20.38
C MET A 105 -6.54 -3.06 19.95
N ARG A 106 -7.10 -2.72 18.77
CA ARG A 106 -7.09 -1.35 18.26
C ARG A 106 -7.94 -0.40 19.09
N VAL A 107 -9.13 -0.82 19.52
CA VAL A 107 -10.01 -0.01 20.39
C VAL A 107 -9.31 0.25 21.72
N LYS A 108 -8.70 -0.77 22.33
CA LYS A 108 -7.98 -0.61 23.61
C LYS A 108 -6.82 0.40 23.50
N GLU A 109 -6.08 0.40 22.39
CA GLU A 109 -5.03 1.39 22.14
C GLU A 109 -5.58 2.82 22.11
N LEU A 110 -6.72 3.03 21.43
CA LEU A 110 -7.39 4.34 21.34
C LEU A 110 -7.99 4.78 22.68
N GLU A 111 -8.52 3.85 23.48
CA GLU A 111 -9.00 4.15 24.83
C GLU A 111 -7.88 4.68 25.73
N VAL A 112 -6.70 4.04 25.67
CA VAL A 112 -5.52 4.49 26.40
C VAL A 112 -5.09 5.88 25.94
N GLN A 113 -5.05 6.13 24.63
CA GLN A 113 -4.76 7.45 24.08
C GLN A 113 -5.75 8.50 24.61
N SER A 114 -7.05 8.22 24.57
CA SER A 114 -8.10 9.15 25.03
C SER A 114 -7.98 9.46 26.52
N MET A 115 -7.64 8.49 27.36
CA MET A 115 -7.40 8.73 28.79
C MET A 115 -6.22 9.67 29.00
N LEU A 116 -5.10 9.40 28.32
CA LEU A 116 -3.89 10.22 28.43
C LEU A 116 -4.12 11.65 27.91
N GLU A 117 -4.86 11.81 26.81
CA GLU A 117 -5.22 13.13 26.28
C GLU A 117 -6.05 13.92 27.30
N LYS A 118 -7.04 13.29 27.96
CA LYS A 118 -7.82 13.94 29.03
C LYS A 118 -6.96 14.36 30.21
N ASP A 119 -6.11 13.47 30.71
CA ASP A 119 -5.28 13.72 31.88
C ASP A 119 -4.28 14.86 31.64
N MET A 120 -3.80 15.00 30.39
CA MET A 120 -2.91 16.08 29.97
C MET A 120 -3.64 17.37 29.55
N GLY A 121 -4.98 17.39 29.54
CA GLY A 121 -5.76 18.53 29.06
C GLY A 121 -5.63 18.79 27.54
N LEU A 122 -5.27 17.77 26.76
CA LEU A 122 -5.19 17.84 25.31
C LEU A 122 -6.58 17.64 24.68
N PRO A 123 -6.82 18.20 23.47
CA PRO A 123 -7.99 17.86 22.68
C PRO A 123 -8.05 16.35 22.42
N LEU A 124 -9.25 15.78 22.52
CA LEU A 124 -9.50 14.38 22.19
C LEU A 124 -9.46 14.18 20.68
N THR A 125 -8.73 13.15 20.24
CA THR A 125 -8.60 12.78 18.82
C THR A 125 -9.57 11.67 18.41
#